data_AF-A0A7X8E3F5-F1
#
_entry.id   AF-A0A7X8E3F5-F1
#
_cell.length_a   1.000
_cell.length_b   1.000
_cell.length_c   1.000
_cell.angle_alpha   90.00
_cell.angle_beta   90.00
_cell.angle_gamma   90.00
#
_symmetry.space_group_name_H-M   'P 1'
#
loop_
_entity.id
_entity.type
_entity.pdbx_description
1 polymer ?
#
loop_
_entity_poly.entity_id
_entity_poly.type
_entity_poly.pdbx_seq_one_letter_code
_entity_poly.pdbx_strand_id
1 'polypeptide(L)'
;GITIYLELADRFALDLDLSDISAKALRTCQKNIEYLVDDHSKIKIYQADLFPSVNKTYDLMVTNPPYVIKNTLETLEVEVKEFEPHLALDGGQDGLKFYRRIAREIKPFINPDNGSYLFLEHGIGQRQAIKNIFENSDLTVVDIVEIDDWQGIDRVLGFLIQI
;
A
#
# COMPACT_ATOMS: atom_id res chain seq x y z
N GLY A 1 7.70 1.53 1.87
CA GLY A 1 7.76 2.18 3.18
C GLY A 1 9.09 2.88 3.41
N ILE A 2 10.09 2.16 3.93
CA ILE A 2 11.40 2.74 4.33
C ILE A 2 12.09 3.50 3.18
N THR A 3 12.14 2.94 1.97
CA THR A 3 12.75 3.62 0.82
C THR A 3 12.11 4.99 0.54
N ILE A 4 10.79 5.07 0.53
CA ILE A 4 10.06 6.33 0.33
C ILE A 4 10.38 7.32 1.45
N TYR A 5 10.46 6.85 2.69
CA TYR A 5 10.84 7.69 3.82
C TYR A 5 12.23 8.29 3.61
N LEU A 6 13.24 7.48 3.28
CA LEU A 6 14.60 7.96 3.07
C LEU A 6 14.70 9.00 1.93
N GLU A 7 13.97 8.80 0.83
CA GLU A 7 13.95 9.76 -0.29
C GLU A 7 13.29 11.10 0.05
N LEU A 8 12.39 11.12 1.04
CA LEU A 8 11.60 12.30 1.38
C LEU A 8 12.03 12.98 2.69
N ALA A 9 12.71 12.27 3.60
CA ALA A 9 13.05 12.74 4.94
C ALA A 9 13.99 13.97 4.92
N ASP A 10 14.83 14.11 3.89
CA ASP A 10 15.70 15.29 3.72
C ASP A 10 14.94 16.55 3.28
N ARG A 11 13.71 16.38 2.77
CA ARG A 11 12.90 17.47 2.22
C ARG A 11 11.72 17.85 3.12
N PHE A 12 11.26 16.91 3.93
CA PHE A 12 10.07 17.05 4.74
C PHE A 12 10.28 16.47 6.15
N ALA A 13 9.72 17.13 7.15
CA ALA A 13 9.58 16.52 8.47
C ALA A 13 8.47 15.47 8.41
N LEU A 14 8.84 14.19 8.51
CA LEU A 14 7.92 13.06 8.35
C LEU A 14 7.81 12.21 9.61
N ASP A 15 6.57 11.96 10.02
CA ASP A 15 6.21 10.90 10.97
C ASP A 15 5.74 9.69 10.16
N LEU A 16 6.36 8.52 10.35
CA LEU A 16 6.08 7.32 9.56
C LEU A 16 5.48 6.21 10.42
N ASP A 17 4.33 5.71 10.01
CA ASP A 17 3.75 4.47 10.54
C ASP A 17 3.81 3.38 9.46
N LEU A 18 4.32 2.21 9.82
CA LEU A 18 4.44 1.04 8.94
C LEU A 18 3.61 -0.10 9.51
N SER A 19 2.90 -0.85 8.66
CA SER A 19 2.16 -2.04 9.07
C SER A 19 2.40 -3.23 8.15
N ASP A 20 2.37 -4.42 8.75
CA ASP A 20 2.36 -5.71 8.04
C ASP A 20 1.71 -6.77 8.92
N ILE A 21 1.03 -7.76 8.33
CA ILE A 21 0.43 -8.88 9.08
C ILE A 21 1.51 -9.87 9.55
N SER A 22 2.64 -9.94 8.83
CA SER A 22 3.72 -10.88 9.02
C SER A 22 4.73 -10.39 10.06
N ALA A 23 4.72 -11.00 11.24
CA ALA A 23 5.74 -10.76 12.26
C ALA A 23 7.18 -10.98 11.75
N LYS A 24 7.38 -11.86 10.74
CA LYS A 24 8.69 -12.04 10.11
C LYS A 24 9.08 -10.83 9.27
N ALA A 25 8.17 -10.28 8.47
CA ALA A 25 8.41 -9.07 7.68
C ALA A 25 8.72 -7.89 8.59
N LEU A 26 7.98 -7.74 9.70
CA LEU A 26 8.23 -6.68 10.68
C LEU A 26 9.60 -6.77 11.36
N ARG A 27 10.10 -7.97 11.64
CA ARG A 27 11.47 -8.13 12.16
C ARG A 27 12.52 -7.68 11.14
N THR A 28 12.31 -7.96 9.85
CA THR A 28 13.19 -7.45 8.80
C THR A 28 13.08 -5.93 8.66
N CYS A 29 11.86 -5.40 8.72
CA CYS A 29 11.59 -3.96 8.70
C CYS A 29 12.32 -3.24 9.84
N GLN A 30 12.25 -3.77 11.06
CA GLN A 30 12.94 -3.22 12.23
C GLN A 30 14.46 -3.17 12.03
N LYS A 31 15.06 -4.25 11.52
CA LYS A 31 16.51 -4.27 11.20
C LYS A 31 16.89 -3.25 10.13
N ASN A 32 16.05 -3.09 9.10
CA ASN A 32 16.29 -2.10 8.05
C ASN A 32 16.21 -0.68 8.60
N ILE A 33 15.30 -0.40 9.55
CA ILE A 33 15.23 0.90 10.23
C ILE A 33 16.51 1.13 11.04
N GLU A 34 16.91 0.16 11.87
CA GLU A 34 18.14 0.25 12.69
C GLU A 34 19.41 0.45 11.85
N TYR A 35 19.43 -0.04 10.61
CA TYR A 35 20.59 0.06 9.73
C TYR A 35 20.61 1.32 8.85
N LEU A 36 19.44 1.81 8.44
CA LEU A 36 19.33 2.85 7.39
C LEU A 36 18.83 4.20 7.90
N VAL A 37 18.21 4.25 9.08
CA VAL A 37 17.50 5.43 9.57
C VAL A 37 18.16 5.97 10.83
N ASP A 38 18.25 7.29 10.93
CA ASP A 38 18.81 7.97 12.10
C ASP A 38 17.92 7.78 13.35
N ASP A 39 18.54 7.74 14.54
CA ASP A 39 17.88 7.53 15.84
C ASP A 39 16.81 8.59 16.19
N HIS A 40 16.78 9.72 15.48
CA HIS A 40 15.84 10.81 15.73
C HIS A 40 14.52 10.69 14.95
N SER A 41 14.39 9.70 14.08
CA SER A 41 13.21 9.50 13.24
C SER A 41 12.02 8.97 14.04
N LYS A 42 10.84 9.56 13.82
CA LYS A 42 9.57 9.12 14.43
C LYS A 42 8.93 8.03 13.58
N ILE A 43 9.50 6.83 13.64
CA ILE A 43 8.97 5.64 12.96
C ILE A 43 8.28 4.72 13.96
N LYS A 44 7.06 4.28 13.65
CA LYS A 44 6.36 3.23 14.40
C LYS A 44 5.99 2.06 13.50
N ILE A 45 6.04 0.86 14.07
CA ILE A 45 5.73 -0.38 13.38
C ILE A 45 4.53 -1.04 14.06
N TYR A 46 3.58 -1.51 13.26
CA TYR A 46 2.37 -2.17 13.72
C TYR A 46 2.20 -3.54 13.06
N GLN A 47 1.88 -4.55 13.86
CA GLN A 47 1.40 -5.81 13.30
C GLN A 47 -0.10 -5.75 13.09
N ALA A 48 -0.53 -5.69 11.82
CA ALA A 48 -1.93 -5.50 11.46
C ALA A 48 -2.24 -6.07 10.07
N ASP A 49 -3.48 -6.50 9.86
CA ASP A 49 -4.02 -6.83 8.54
C ASP A 49 -4.54 -5.55 7.87
N LEU A 50 -3.77 -5.00 6.94
CA LEU A 50 -3.92 -3.66 6.35
C LEU A 50 -3.82 -2.52 7.38
N PHE A 51 -4.86 -2.34 8.17
CA PHE A 51 -5.06 -1.14 9.00
C PHE A 51 -4.78 -1.43 10.48
N PRO A 52 -3.83 -0.72 11.12
CA PRO A 52 -3.60 -0.86 12.54
C PRO A 52 -4.71 -0.18 13.36
N SER A 53 -4.96 -0.68 14.57
CA SER A 53 -5.92 -0.06 15.51
C SER A 53 -5.32 1.19 16.15
N VAL A 54 -5.26 2.28 15.39
CA VAL A 54 -4.78 3.59 15.82
C VAL A 54 -5.85 4.65 15.59
N ASN A 55 -5.92 5.64 16.48
CA ASN A 55 -6.76 6.82 16.28
C ASN A 55 -5.92 7.94 15.66
N LYS A 56 -5.58 7.79 14.37
CA LYS A 56 -4.70 8.69 13.63
C LYS A 56 -5.11 8.75 12.16
N THR A 57 -4.96 9.92 11.55
CA THR A 57 -5.14 10.15 10.12
C THR A 57 -3.79 10.38 9.43
N TYR A 58 -3.75 10.24 8.12
CA TYR A 58 -2.51 10.37 7.34
C TYR A 58 -2.70 11.29 6.14
N ASP A 59 -1.72 12.13 5.85
CA ASP A 59 -1.72 12.94 4.62
C ASP A 59 -1.38 12.09 3.38
N LEU A 60 -0.57 11.05 3.57
CA LEU A 60 -0.10 10.13 2.54
C LEU A 60 -0.16 8.68 3.04
N MET A 61 -0.80 7.82 2.27
CA MET A 61 -0.83 6.37 2.45
C MET A 61 -0.29 5.69 1.19
N VAL A 62 0.60 4.73 1.36
CA VAL A 62 1.19 3.96 0.25
C VAL A 62 1.15 2.49 0.60
N THR A 63 0.68 1.66 -0.33
CA THR A 63 0.66 0.20 -0.14
C THR A 63 0.90 -0.53 -1.44
N ASN A 64 1.60 -1.67 -1.34
CA ASN A 64 1.69 -2.69 -2.37
C ASN A 64 0.97 -3.94 -1.84
N PRO A 65 -0.38 -4.00 -1.98
CA PRO A 65 -1.14 -5.13 -1.47
C PRO A 65 -0.99 -6.35 -2.40
N PRO A 66 -1.24 -7.58 -1.90
CA PRO A 66 -1.29 -8.76 -2.76
C PRO A 66 -2.32 -8.60 -3.88
N TYR A 67 -1.92 -8.83 -5.13
CA TYR A 67 -2.75 -8.58 -6.31
C TYR A 67 -2.81 -9.73 -7.31
N VAL A 68 -2.15 -10.86 -7.03
CA VAL A 68 -2.15 -12.00 -7.94
C VAL A 68 -3.49 -12.73 -7.86
N ILE A 69 -4.02 -13.08 -9.04
CA ILE A 69 -5.25 -13.86 -9.16
C ILE A 69 -5.00 -15.26 -8.60
N LYS A 70 -5.87 -15.72 -7.72
CA LYS A 70 -5.74 -17.02 -7.05
C LYS A 70 -5.51 -18.18 -8.02
N ASN A 71 -6.18 -18.18 -9.18
CA ASN A 71 -6.07 -19.26 -10.17
C ASN A 71 -4.79 -19.16 -11.02
N THR A 72 -4.09 -18.02 -11.04
CA THR A 72 -2.79 -17.89 -11.73
C THR A 72 -1.63 -18.21 -10.80
N LEU A 73 -1.87 -18.36 -9.49
CA LEU A 73 -0.84 -18.76 -8.54
C LEU A 73 -0.21 -20.10 -8.92
N GLU A 74 -0.98 -21.03 -9.51
CA GLU A 74 -0.49 -22.33 -9.98
C GLU A 74 0.33 -22.25 -11.29
N THR A 75 0.25 -21.15 -12.03
CA THR A 75 0.99 -20.95 -13.28
C THR A 75 2.11 -19.92 -13.16
N LEU A 76 2.28 -19.30 -11.99
CA LEU A 76 3.41 -18.41 -11.72
C LEU A 76 4.73 -19.15 -11.92
N GLU A 77 5.72 -18.39 -12.41
CA GLU A 77 7.10 -18.86 -12.54
C GLU A 77 7.58 -19.43 -11.20
N VAL A 78 8.38 -20.51 -11.28
CA VAL A 78 8.83 -21.26 -10.10
C VAL A 78 9.52 -20.35 -9.09
N GLU A 79 10.27 -19.36 -9.56
CA GLU A 79 10.95 -18.37 -8.71
C GLU A 79 9.95 -17.56 -7.88
N VAL A 80 8.85 -17.08 -8.45
CA VAL A 80 7.83 -16.32 -7.71
C VAL A 80 7.13 -17.20 -6.68
N LYS A 81 6.86 -18.47 -7.01
CA LYS A 81 6.27 -19.43 -6.07
C LYS A 81 7.19 -19.82 -4.93
N GLU A 82 8.49 -19.94 -5.19
CA GLU A 82 9.46 -20.48 -4.22
C GLU A 82 10.05 -19.39 -3.32
N PHE A 83 10.17 -18.14 -3.80
CA PHE A 83 10.81 -17.06 -3.05
C PHE A 83 9.84 -16.12 -2.33
N GLU A 84 8.58 -16.01 -2.78
CA GLU A 84 7.59 -15.15 -2.12
C GLU A 84 6.58 -15.95 -1.29
N PRO A 85 6.32 -15.56 -0.02
CA PRO A 85 5.32 -16.24 0.80
C PRO A 85 3.93 -16.09 0.16
N HIS A 86 3.17 -17.19 0.03
CA HIS A 86 1.83 -17.19 -0.61
C HIS A 86 0.87 -16.09 -0.12
N LEU A 87 0.97 -15.70 1.16
CA LEU A 87 0.17 -14.62 1.75
C LEU A 87 0.43 -13.25 1.12
N ALA A 88 1.65 -13.02 0.61
CA ALA A 88 2.04 -11.79 -0.07
C ALA A 88 1.52 -11.72 -1.51
N LEU A 89 1.02 -12.83 -2.07
CA LEU A 89 0.60 -12.92 -3.47
C LEU A 89 -0.91 -13.01 -3.66
N ASP A 90 -1.66 -13.65 -2.76
CA ASP A 90 -3.09 -13.96 -2.97
C ASP A 90 -4.02 -12.73 -2.90
N GLY A 91 -4.24 -12.10 -4.06
CA GLY A 91 -5.21 -11.01 -4.27
C GLY A 91 -6.67 -11.48 -4.40
N GLY A 92 -6.96 -12.77 -4.19
CA GLY A 92 -8.29 -13.36 -4.30
C GLY A 92 -8.65 -13.80 -5.73
N GLN A 93 -9.94 -14.06 -5.97
CA GLN A 93 -10.43 -14.66 -7.23
C GLN A 93 -10.10 -13.85 -8.49
N ASP A 94 -10.00 -12.53 -8.36
CA ASP A 94 -9.72 -11.60 -9.46
C ASP A 94 -8.53 -10.68 -9.17
N GLY A 95 -7.77 -10.96 -8.11
CA GLY A 95 -6.64 -10.12 -7.70
C GLY A 95 -7.03 -8.79 -7.05
N LEU A 96 -8.34 -8.50 -6.90
CA LEU A 96 -8.83 -7.19 -6.48
C LEU A 96 -9.33 -7.13 -5.01
N LYS A 97 -9.16 -8.22 -4.24
CA LYS A 97 -9.67 -8.36 -2.87
C LYS A 97 -9.24 -7.22 -1.96
N PHE A 98 -7.95 -6.87 -1.96
CA PHE A 98 -7.41 -5.88 -1.03
C PHE A 98 -7.81 -4.46 -1.39
N TYR A 99 -7.88 -4.10 -2.67
CA TYR A 99 -8.35 -2.78 -3.10
C TYR A 99 -9.79 -2.51 -2.65
N ARG A 100 -10.67 -3.52 -2.73
CA ARG A 100 -12.05 -3.43 -2.21
C ARG A 100 -12.09 -3.21 -0.70
N ARG A 101 -11.23 -3.91 0.05
CA ARG A 101 -11.13 -3.72 1.50
C ARG A 101 -10.63 -2.32 1.84
N ILE A 102 -9.59 -1.86 1.15
CA ILE A 102 -9.02 -0.52 1.34
C ILE A 102 -10.09 0.55 1.09
N ALA A 103 -10.76 0.53 -0.06
CA ALA A 103 -11.80 1.50 -0.38
C ALA A 103 -12.94 1.54 0.68
N ARG A 104 -13.25 0.41 1.31
CA ARG A 104 -14.28 0.31 2.37
C ARG A 104 -13.79 0.77 3.74
N GLU A 105 -12.54 0.48 4.10
CA GLU A 105 -12.03 0.57 5.48
C GLU A 105 -11.14 1.79 5.71
N ILE A 106 -10.73 2.51 4.67
CA ILE A 106 -9.76 3.62 4.76
C ILE A 106 -10.32 4.90 5.40
N LYS A 107 -11.65 5.09 5.39
CA LYS A 107 -12.29 6.35 5.80
C LYS A 107 -11.81 6.94 7.15
N PRO A 108 -11.61 6.16 8.22
CA PRO A 108 -11.11 6.68 9.51
C PRO A 108 -9.67 7.23 9.47
N PHE A 109 -8.91 6.91 8.43
CA PHE A 109 -7.50 7.28 8.27
C PHE A 109 -7.31 8.50 7.35
N ILE A 110 -8.38 9.00 6.75
CA ILE A 110 -8.35 10.16 5.87
C ILE A 110 -8.24 11.45 6.70
N ASN A 111 -7.31 12.34 6.34
CA ASN A 111 -7.20 13.64 6.97
C ASN A 111 -8.48 14.47 6.66
N PRO A 112 -9.26 14.89 7.66
CA PRO A 112 -10.53 15.57 7.44
C PRO A 112 -10.39 16.99 6.87
N ASP A 113 -9.24 17.63 7.04
CA ASP A 113 -9.05 19.04 6.65
C ASP A 113 -8.73 19.17 5.15
N ASN A 114 -7.83 18.31 4.64
CA ASN A 114 -7.32 18.41 3.27
C ASN A 114 -7.59 17.15 2.42
N GLY A 115 -8.10 16.07 3.00
CA GLY A 115 -8.07 14.75 2.40
C GLY A 115 -6.69 14.09 2.48
N SER A 116 -6.57 12.93 1.86
CA SER A 116 -5.35 12.13 1.87
C SER A 116 -5.00 11.65 0.48
N TYR A 117 -3.71 11.60 0.20
CA TYR A 117 -3.21 10.87 -0.95
C TYR A 117 -3.08 9.37 -0.63
N LEU A 118 -3.63 8.53 -1.49
CA LEU A 118 -3.48 7.07 -1.45
C LEU A 118 -2.79 6.59 -2.72
N PHE A 119 -1.64 5.95 -2.60
CA PHE A 119 -0.96 5.29 -3.71
C PHE A 119 -0.98 3.77 -3.55
N LEU A 120 -1.40 3.10 -4.62
CA LEU A 120 -1.57 1.65 -4.68
C LEU A 120 -0.71 1.11 -5.81
N GLU A 121 0.23 0.23 -5.49
CA GLU A 121 0.84 -0.61 -6.51
C GLU A 121 -0.15 -1.70 -6.93
N HIS A 122 -0.13 -2.11 -8.20
CA HIS A 122 -1.01 -3.14 -8.71
C HIS A 122 -0.45 -3.94 -9.89
N GLY A 123 -1.17 -5.01 -10.25
CA GLY A 123 -0.86 -5.87 -11.39
C GLY A 123 -1.28 -5.25 -12.73
N ILE A 124 -0.68 -5.76 -13.80
CA ILE A 124 -0.94 -5.33 -15.18
C ILE A 124 -2.41 -5.52 -15.52
N GLY A 125 -3.04 -4.49 -16.09
CA GLY A 125 -4.43 -4.54 -16.53
C GLY A 125 -5.48 -4.39 -15.42
N GLN A 126 -5.06 -4.14 -14.17
CA GLN A 126 -5.99 -3.95 -13.05
C GLN A 126 -6.43 -2.50 -12.83
N ARG A 127 -5.73 -1.51 -13.40
CA ARG A 127 -5.98 -0.07 -13.16
C ARG A 127 -7.44 0.33 -13.29
N GLN A 128 -8.08 0.04 -14.42
CA GLN A 128 -9.47 0.44 -14.65
C GLN A 128 -10.44 -0.21 -13.64
N ALA A 129 -10.19 -1.46 -13.26
CA ALA A 129 -11.02 -2.14 -12.27
C ALA A 129 -10.84 -1.52 -10.88
N ILE A 130 -9.62 -1.10 -10.52
CA ILE A 130 -9.34 -0.39 -9.28
C ILE A 130 -10.01 0.99 -9.28
N LYS A 131 -9.92 1.76 -10.36
CA LYS A 131 -10.65 3.05 -10.51
C LYS A 131 -12.13 2.87 -10.25
N ASN A 132 -12.76 1.88 -10.89
CA ASN A 132 -14.17 1.57 -10.69
C ASN A 132 -14.48 1.22 -9.22
N ILE A 133 -13.60 0.52 -8.51
CA ILE A 133 -13.79 0.20 -7.08
C ILE A 133 -13.87 1.47 -6.25
N PHE A 134 -12.98 2.44 -6.47
CA PHE A 134 -12.97 3.70 -5.73
C PHE A 134 -14.11 4.63 -6.14
N GLU A 135 -14.43 4.73 -7.43
CA GLU A 135 -15.57 5.52 -7.93
C GLU A 135 -16.92 5.04 -7.41
N ASN A 136 -17.05 3.73 -7.10
CA ASN A 136 -18.27 3.15 -6.54
C ASN A 136 -18.21 2.97 -5.00
N SER A 137 -17.24 3.61 -4.33
CA SER A 137 -17.12 3.60 -2.88
C SER A 137 -17.79 4.83 -2.24
N ASP A 138 -17.90 4.84 -0.91
CA ASP A 138 -18.43 5.98 -0.14
C ASP A 138 -17.39 7.10 0.10
N LEU A 139 -16.37 7.17 -0.76
CA LEU A 139 -15.28 8.14 -0.70
C LEU A 139 -15.47 9.21 -1.79
N THR A 140 -15.06 10.43 -1.49
CA THR A 140 -14.95 11.47 -2.52
C THR A 140 -13.57 11.37 -3.17
N VAL A 141 -13.50 10.94 -4.44
CA VAL A 141 -12.27 10.97 -5.24
C VAL A 141 -12.14 12.34 -5.89
N VAL A 142 -11.15 13.11 -5.47
CA VAL A 142 -10.90 14.48 -5.96
C VAL A 142 -9.98 14.48 -7.17
N ASP A 143 -8.98 13.61 -7.18
CA ASP A 143 -8.00 13.50 -8.26
C ASP A 143 -7.47 12.06 -8.39
N ILE A 144 -7.00 11.72 -9.58
CA ILE A 144 -6.44 10.41 -9.92
C ILE A 144 -5.08 10.60 -10.61
N VAL A 145 -4.06 9.92 -10.10
CA VAL A 145 -2.71 9.94 -10.64
C VAL A 145 -2.37 8.56 -11.19
N GLU A 146 -1.96 8.47 -12.45
CA GLU A 146 -1.62 7.21 -13.10
C GLU A 146 -0.12 7.19 -13.41
N ILE A 147 0.60 6.16 -12.93
CA ILE A 147 2.05 6.07 -13.05
C ILE A 147 2.43 4.69 -13.60
N ASP A 148 3.11 4.72 -14.74
CA ASP A 148 3.74 3.55 -15.33
C ASP A 148 5.15 3.36 -14.73
N ASP A 149 5.63 2.12 -14.72
CA ASP A 149 7.03 1.83 -14.40
C ASP A 149 7.99 2.26 -15.54
N TRP A 150 9.28 2.11 -15.32
CA TRP A 150 10.32 2.50 -16.28
C TRP A 150 10.24 1.75 -17.63
N GLN A 151 9.49 0.65 -17.70
CA GLN A 151 9.26 -0.11 -18.93
C GLN A 151 7.96 0.32 -19.64
N GLY A 152 7.26 1.33 -19.12
CA GLY A 152 5.96 1.77 -19.61
C GLY A 152 4.83 0.82 -19.24
N ILE A 153 5.03 -0.03 -18.22
CA ILE A 153 4.01 -0.94 -17.73
C ILE A 153 3.24 -0.26 -16.61
N ASP A 154 1.93 -0.30 -16.72
CA ASP A 154 1.00 0.15 -15.70
C ASP A 154 1.27 -0.48 -14.33
N ARG A 155 1.62 0.35 -13.32
CA ARG A 155 2.11 -0.13 -12.03
C ARG A 155 1.50 0.53 -10.80
N VAL A 156 1.30 1.85 -10.83
CA VAL A 156 0.87 2.60 -9.64
C VAL A 156 -0.33 3.48 -9.98
N LEU A 157 -1.33 3.43 -9.10
CA LEU A 157 -2.51 4.28 -9.14
C LEU A 157 -2.60 5.09 -7.85
N GLY A 158 -2.64 6.40 -7.99
CA GLY A 158 -2.80 7.38 -6.92
C GLY A 158 -4.20 7.98 -6.90
N PHE A 159 -4.72 8.27 -5.72
CA PHE A 159 -5.98 8.98 -5.50
C PHE A 159 -5.79 10.09 -4.47
N LEU A 160 -6.35 11.27 -4.72
CA LEU A 160 -6.66 12.23 -3.66
C LEU A 160 -8.08 11.93 -3.18
N ILE A 161 -8.24 11.50 -1.92
CA ILE A 161 -9.52 11.09 -1.35
C ILE A 161 -9.94 11.98 -0.17
N GLN A 162 -11.23 12.24 -0.06
CA GLN A 162 -11.87 13.02 1.00
C GLN A 162 -13.09 12.28 1.58
N ILE A 163 -13.51 12.71 2.78
CA ILE A 163 -14.61 12.15 3.57
C ILE A 163 -15.98 12.62 3.10
#